data_AF-A0A7X9FPS2-F1
#
_entry.id   AF-A0A7X9FPS2-F1
#
_cell.length_a   1.000
_cell.length_b   1.000
_cell.length_c   1.000
_cell.angle_alpha   90.00
_cell.angle_beta   90.00
_cell.angle_gamma   90.00
#
_symmetry.space_group_name_H-M   'P 1'
#
loop_
_entity.id
_entity.type
_entity.pdbx_description
1 polymer ?
#
loop_
_entity_poly.entity_id
_entity_poly.type
_entity_poly.pdbx_seq_one_letter_code
_entity_poly.pdbx_strand_id
1 'polypeptide(L)'
;MFKISAMVRKSEFGRYSFSAGEIGEYVVCPEAWRLKFVEGRKSIRQKDAKLGAQLHQKWADLYDESLFLTRGVKIAATLIITTIVFFLFINL
;
A
#
# COMPACT_ATOMS: atom_id res chain seq x y z
N MET A 1 34.59 4.54 12.21
CA MET A 1 33.55 3.52 11.95
C MET A 1 32.20 4.20 12.14
N PHE A 2 31.56 4.66 11.06
CA PHE A 2 30.30 5.39 11.15
C PHE A 2 29.16 4.40 11.40
N LYS A 3 28.51 4.52 12.55
CA LYS A 3 27.34 3.71 12.92
C LYS A 3 26.17 4.24 12.10
N ILE A 4 25.90 3.59 10.96
CA ILE A 4 24.77 3.91 10.09
C ILE A 4 23.49 3.53 10.83
N SER A 5 22.90 4.49 11.54
CA SER A 5 21.56 4.39 12.14
C SER A 5 20.46 4.71 11.12
N ALA A 6 20.75 4.59 9.81
CA ALA A 6 19.68 4.48 8.83
C ALA A 6 18.81 3.32 9.31
N MET A 7 17.50 3.55 9.33
CA MET A 7 16.50 2.54 9.67
C MET A 7 16.43 1.48 8.57
N VAL A 8 17.59 0.98 8.13
CA VAL A 8 17.72 -0.21 7.33
C VAL A 8 17.14 -1.31 8.17
N ARG A 9 15.95 -1.73 7.76
CA ARG A 9 15.40 -2.97 8.26
C ARG A 9 16.28 -4.06 7.68
N LYS A 10 17.15 -4.61 8.53
CA LYS A 10 17.82 -5.86 8.24
C LYS A 10 16.72 -6.90 8.09
N SER A 11 16.56 -7.43 6.88
CA SER A 11 15.63 -8.53 6.68
C SER A 11 16.10 -9.74 7.49
N GLU A 12 15.20 -10.69 7.75
CA GLU A 12 15.55 -11.95 8.44
C GLU A 12 16.70 -12.70 7.74
N PHE A 13 16.93 -12.42 6.45
CA PHE A 13 18.01 -12.98 5.62
C PHE A 13 19.31 -12.16 5.64
N GLY A 14 19.44 -11.19 6.53
CA GLY A 14 20.63 -10.35 6.67
C GLY A 14 20.82 -9.33 5.54
N ARG A 15 19.82 -9.13 4.67
CA ARG A 15 19.88 -8.15 3.58
C ARG A 15 19.40 -6.78 4.05
N TYR A 16 20.05 -5.73 3.55
CA TYR A 16 19.67 -4.34 3.80
C TYR A 16 18.51 -3.98 2.87
N SER A 17 17.34 -3.65 3.43
CA SER A 17 16.21 -3.16 2.65
C SER A 17 16.09 -1.64 2.80
N PHE A 18 16.06 -0.95 1.66
CA PHE A 18 15.91 0.50 1.57
C PHE A 18 14.55 0.82 0.93
N SER A 19 13.89 1.86 1.43
CA SER A 19 12.64 2.30 0.81
C SER A 19 12.93 3.04 -0.51
N ALA A 20 12.00 3.01 -1.47
CA ALA A 20 12.16 3.75 -2.72
C ALA A 20 12.36 5.26 -2.48
N GLY A 21 11.69 5.83 -1.48
CA GLY A 21 11.87 7.22 -1.08
C GLY A 21 13.25 7.52 -0.50
N GLU A 22 13.83 6.55 0.24
CA GLU A 22 15.19 6.66 0.78
C GLU A 22 16.26 6.64 -0.32
N ILE A 23 16.11 5.74 -1.30
CA ILE A 23 17.00 5.70 -2.48
C ILE A 23 16.86 7.00 -3.28
N GLY A 24 15.63 7.46 -3.52
CA GLY A 24 15.38 8.72 -4.22
C GLY A 24 16.03 9.92 -3.53
N GLU A 25 15.94 9.99 -2.20
CA GLU A 25 16.56 11.06 -1.42
C GLU A 25 18.10 11.00 -1.48
N TYR A 26 18.69 9.80 -1.44
CA TYR A 26 20.13 9.63 -1.64
C TYR A 26 20.58 10.07 -3.02
N VAL A 27 19.85 9.71 -4.08
CA VAL A 27 20.17 10.07 -5.46
C VAL A 27 20.08 11.59 -5.69
N VAL A 28 19.07 12.25 -5.10
CA VAL A 28 18.87 13.69 -5.26
C VAL A 28 19.87 14.49 -4.40
N CYS A 29 20.04 14.13 -3.13
CA CYS A 29 20.97 14.79 -2.22
C CYS A 29 21.49 13.83 -1.13
N PRO A 30 22.70 13.26 -1.31
CA PRO A 30 23.29 12.33 -0.35
C PRO A 30 23.43 12.91 1.05
N GLU A 31 23.68 14.22 1.16
CA GLU A 31 23.84 14.88 2.45
C GLU A 31 22.51 15.02 3.19
N ALA A 32 21.43 15.36 2.50
CA ALA A 32 20.09 15.36 3.09
C ALA A 32 19.69 13.96 3.57
N TRP A 33 19.99 12.92 2.78
CA TRP A 33 19.82 11.53 3.17
C TRP A 33 20.63 11.19 4.44
N ARG A 34 21.91 11.57 4.50
CA ARG A 34 22.79 11.33 5.66
C ARG A 34 22.22 11.98 6.92
N LEU A 35 21.81 13.25 6.83
CA LEU A 35 21.22 13.97 7.95
C LEU A 35 19.93 13.31 8.45
N LYS A 36 19.07 12.85 7.54
CA LYS A 36 17.78 12.27 7.89
C LYS A 36 17.87 10.85 8.41
N PHE A 37 18.58 9.98 7.70
CA PHE A 37 18.62 8.55 8.00
C PHE A 37 19.79 8.18 8.91
N VAL A 38 20.98 8.76 8.74
CA VAL A 38 22.15 8.41 9.58
C VAL A 38 22.14 9.19 10.90
N GLU A 39 21.90 10.50 10.85
CA GLU A 39 21.87 11.35 12.05
C GLU A 39 20.50 11.44 12.71
N GLY A 40 19.45 10.89 12.09
CA GLY A 40 18.10 10.87 12.64
C GLY A 40 17.43 12.24 12.71
N ARG A 41 17.88 13.23 11.94
CA ARG A 41 17.25 14.55 11.91
C ARG A 41 15.86 14.46 11.28
N LYS A 42 14.85 14.91 12.02
CA LYS A 42 13.47 14.91 11.53
C LYS A 42 13.29 15.97 10.45
N SER A 43 12.89 15.53 9.26
CA SER A 43 12.35 16.42 8.24
C SER A 43 11.00 16.97 8.71
N ILE A 44 10.78 18.26 8.51
CA ILE A 44 9.47 18.88 8.76
C ILE A 44 8.54 18.38 7.65
N ARG A 45 7.57 17.52 8.02
CA ARG A 45 6.54 17.07 7.08
C ARG A 45 5.74 18.26 6.60
N GLN A 46 5.78 18.52 5.29
CA GLN A 46 4.96 19.55 4.67
C GLN A 46 3.47 19.20 4.75
N LYS A 47 2.62 20.22 4.79
CA LYS A 47 1.16 20.06 4.83
C LYS A 47 0.65 19.20 3.67
N ASP A 48 1.25 19.34 2.50
CA ASP A 48 0.87 18.62 1.27
C ASP A 48 1.13 17.12 1.37
N ALA A 49 2.24 16.71 2.00
CA ALA A 49 2.52 15.30 2.24
C ALA A 49 1.49 14.64 3.16
N LYS A 50 0.96 15.39 4.15
CA LYS A 50 -0.12 14.91 5.03
C LYS A 50 -1.43 14.78 4.27
N LEU A 51 -1.77 15.77 3.44
CA LEU A 51 -2.95 15.72 2.59
C LEU A 51 -2.89 14.54 1.60
N GLY A 52 -1.74 14.33 0.96
CA GLY A 52 -1.51 13.20 0.05
C GLY A 52 -1.71 11.83 0.73
N ALA A 53 -1.24 11.67 1.97
CA ALA A 53 -1.45 10.45 2.74
C ALA A 53 -2.94 10.22 3.06
N GLN A 54 -3.67 11.28 3.43
CA GLN A 54 -5.10 11.19 3.69
C GLN A 54 -5.90 10.81 2.44
N LEU A 55 -5.52 11.37 1.27
CA LEU A 55 -6.17 11.04 0.00
C LEU A 55 -5.91 9.58 -0.41
N HIS A 56 -4.69 9.09 -0.24
CA HIS A 56 -4.37 7.68 -0.50
C HIS A 56 -5.19 6.74 0.39
N GLN A 57 -5.33 7.08 1.67
CA GLN A 57 -6.14 6.29 2.59
C GLN A 57 -7.61 6.27 2.16
N LYS A 58 -8.20 7.44 1.86
CA LYS A 58 -9.58 7.51 1.36
C LYS A 58 -9.78 6.73 0.07
N TRP A 59 -8.82 6.79 -0.85
CA TRP A 59 -8.89 6.03 -2.10
C TRP A 59 -8.86 4.52 -1.83
N ALA A 60 -7.99 4.06 -0.93
CA ALA A 60 -7.92 2.65 -0.55
C ALA A 60 -9.23 2.16 0.09
N ASP A 61 -9.81 2.95 1.00
CA ASP A 61 -11.08 2.62 1.65
C ASP A 61 -12.22 2.48 0.64
N LEU A 62 -12.35 3.43 -0.30
CA LEU A 62 -13.35 3.38 -1.37
C LEU A 62 -13.13 2.20 -2.33
N TYR A 63 -11.87 1.88 -2.61
CA TYR A 63 -11.52 0.75 -3.46
C TYR A 63 -11.94 -0.58 -2.81
N ASP A 64 -11.64 -0.76 -1.52
CA ASP A 64 -12.02 -1.94 -0.76
C ASP A 64 -13.54 -2.10 -0.67
N GLU A 65 -14.27 -1.00 -0.45
CA GLU A 65 -15.74 -1.00 -0.49
C GLU A 65 -16.27 -1.44 -1.86
N SER A 66 -15.70 -0.92 -2.94
CA SER A 66 -16.09 -1.31 -4.30
C SER A 66 -15.80 -2.79 -4.59
N LEU A 67 -14.70 -3.33 -4.08
CA LEU A 67 -14.37 -4.74 -4.17
C LEU A 67 -15.34 -5.62 -3.38
N PHE A 68 -15.76 -5.16 -2.21
CA PHE A 68 -16.76 -5.86 -1.41
C PHE A 68 -18.11 -5.93 -2.13
N LEU A 69 -18.58 -4.79 -2.66
CA LEU A 69 -19.84 -4.72 -3.40
C LEU A 69 -19.80 -5.58 -4.68
N THR A 70 -18.73 -5.49 -5.46
CA THR A 70 -18.59 -6.29 -6.68
C THR A 70 -18.54 -7.79 -6.40
N ARG A 71 -17.91 -8.22 -5.29
CA ARG A 71 -17.96 -9.62 -4.84
C ARG A 71 -19.39 -10.04 -4.46
N GLY A 72 -20.11 -9.19 -3.72
CA GLY A 72 -21.51 -9.44 -3.35
C GLY A 72 -22.42 -9.59 -4.58
N VAL A 73 -22.30 -8.68 -5.55
CA VAL A 73 -23.06 -8.73 -6.81
C VAL A 73 -22.74 -9.99 -7.60
N LYS A 74 -21.46 -10.39 -7.68
CA LYS A 74 -21.07 -11.63 -8.36
C LYS A 74 -21.74 -12.86 -7.73
N ILE A 75 -21.73 -12.97 -6.40
CA ILE A 75 -22.37 -14.09 -5.69
C ILE A 75 -23.88 -14.10 -5.95
N ALA A 76 -24.55 -12.94 -5.82
CA ALA A 76 -25.99 -12.84 -6.07
C ALA A 76 -26.34 -13.21 -7.52
N ALA A 77 -25.58 -12.73 -8.50
CA ALA A 77 -25.76 -13.07 -9.90
C ALA A 77 -25.57 -14.58 -10.15
N THR A 78 -24.55 -15.20 -9.56
CA THR A 78 -24.35 -16.66 -9.67
C THR A 78 -25.53 -17.44 -9.10
N LEU A 79 -26.06 -17.05 -7.93
CA LEU A 79 -27.22 -17.71 -7.32
C LEU A 79 -28.47 -17.63 -8.21
N ILE A 80 -28.74 -16.45 -8.79
CA ILE A 80 -29.86 -16.27 -9.72
C ILE A 80 -29.71 -17.19 -10.93
N ILE A 81 -28.52 -17.19 -11.56
CA ILE A 81 -28.25 -18.04 -12.73
C ILE A 81 -28.43 -19.52 -12.38
N THR A 82 -27.87 -19.99 -11.26
CA THR A 82 -28.03 -21.39 -10.84
C THR A 82 -29.50 -21.74 -10.60
N THR A 83 -30.27 -20.83 -10.01
CA THR A 83 -31.71 -21.05 -9.74
C THR A 83 -32.49 -21.20 -11.05
N ILE A 84 -32.21 -20.34 -12.04
CA ILE A 84 -32.83 -20.42 -13.37
C ILE A 84 -32.48 -21.75 -14.06
N VAL A 85 -31.21 -22.15 -14.00
CA VAL A 85 -30.75 -23.43 -14.59
C VAL A 85 -31.44 -24.62 -13.93
N PHE A 86 -31.53 -24.66 -12.59
CA PHE A 86 -32.25 -25.70 -11.87
C PHE A 86 -33.73 -25.76 -12.23
N PHE A 87 -34.39 -24.60 -12.33
CA PHE A 87 -35.80 -24.52 -12.70
C PHE A 87 -36.05 -25.09 -14.11
N LEU A 88 -35.19 -24.74 -15.07
CA LEU A 88 -35.27 -25.28 -16.43
C LEU A 88 -35.03 -26.79 -16.45
N PHE A 89 -34.09 -27.29 -15.65
CA PHE A 89 -33.77 -28.72 -15.61
C PHE A 89 -34.88 -29.58 -14.98
N ILE A 90 -35.64 -29.03 -14.03
CA ILE A 90 -36.75 -29.73 -13.36
C ILE A 90 -38.01 -29.77 -14.24
N ASN A 91 -38.22 -28.74 -15.07
CA ASN A 91 -39.40 -28.62 -15.93
C ASN A 91 -39.19 -29.14 -17.36
N LEU A 92 -38.01 -29.68 -17.67
CA LEU A 92 -37.69 -30.35 -18.93
C LEU A 92 -37.76 -31.87 -18.74
#